data_AF-A0A3B9ZFR5-F1
#
_entry.id   AF-A0A3B9ZFR5-F1
#
_cell.length_a   1.000
_cell.length_b   1.000
_cell.length_c   1.000
_cell.angle_alpha   90.00
_cell.angle_beta   90.00
_cell.angle_gamma   90.00
#
_symmetry.space_group_name_H-M   'P 1'
#
loop_
_entity.id
_entity.type
_entity.pdbx_description
1 polymer ?
#
loop_
_entity_poly.entity_id
_entity_poly.type
_entity_poly.pdbx_seq_one_letter_code
_entity_poly.pdbx_strand_id
1 'polypeptide(L)'
;MKTGGVGGGKTLTGLNFEKKVDFQKLIGLIPGYEIKKISGKAGMGVFFERKLVARCFRKYDFYQFLSESKVNWKKMLSKKLLPDDALLVIIRETLFIIEVKYQQVAGSVDEKLQTCDFKRKQYLKLVSPLELKVEYVYVLSDWFRKPEYKDVLDYIHSVNCHFKFNELPMAWLGLPLKKI
;
A
#
# COMPACT_ATOMS: atom_id res chain seq x y z
N MET A 1 30.99 6.88 16.29
CA MET A 1 30.68 5.59 16.93
C MET A 1 30.27 4.62 15.82
N LYS A 2 31.11 3.62 15.52
CA LYS A 2 30.81 2.57 14.54
C LYS A 2 29.94 1.52 15.24
N THR A 3 28.76 1.24 14.72
CA THR A 3 27.94 0.10 15.18
C THR A 3 27.73 -0.84 13.99
N GLY A 4 28.65 -1.80 13.88
CA GLY A 4 28.39 -3.05 13.18
C GLY A 4 27.59 -3.98 14.09
N GLY A 5 26.61 -4.65 13.52
CA GLY A 5 25.86 -5.76 14.11
C GLY A 5 25.42 -6.68 12.99
N VAL A 6 25.96 -7.90 12.99
CA VAL A 6 25.77 -8.96 12.00
C VAL A 6 24.59 -9.83 12.44
N GLY A 7 23.79 -10.30 11.47
CA GLY A 7 23.03 -11.55 11.63
C GLY A 7 21.56 -11.41 11.98
N GLY A 8 20.72 -11.29 10.95
CA GLY A 8 19.33 -11.70 11.00
C GLY A 8 19.00 -12.31 9.64
N GLY A 9 18.73 -13.61 9.59
CA GLY A 9 18.37 -14.29 8.34
C GLY A 9 17.20 -13.58 7.67
N LYS A 10 17.44 -12.96 6.50
CA LYS A 10 16.39 -12.34 5.69
C LYS A 10 15.52 -13.43 5.09
N THR A 11 14.57 -13.94 5.86
CA THR A 11 13.38 -14.56 5.28
C THR A 11 12.64 -13.43 4.56
N LEU A 12 12.66 -13.46 3.23
CA LEU A 12 12.02 -12.51 2.29
C LEU A 12 10.47 -12.58 2.34
N THR A 13 9.88 -12.65 3.53
CA THR A 13 8.43 -12.82 3.72
C THR A 13 7.67 -11.48 3.74
N GLY A 14 8.38 -10.36 3.85
CA GLY A 14 7.82 -9.01 3.94
C GLY A 14 8.62 -7.94 3.20
N LEU A 15 7.95 -6.86 2.83
CA LEU A 15 8.53 -5.68 2.17
C LEU A 15 9.03 -4.71 3.24
N ASN A 16 10.34 -4.53 3.41
CA ASN A 16 10.93 -3.64 4.43
C ASN A 16 11.10 -2.20 3.92
N PHE A 17 10.61 -1.23 4.69
CA PHE A 17 10.60 0.21 4.44
C PHE A 17 11.43 0.93 5.50
N GLU A 18 12.74 1.00 5.31
CA GLU A 18 13.64 1.73 6.23
C GLU A 18 13.54 3.27 6.06
N LYS A 19 13.03 3.74 4.90
CA LYS A 19 12.85 5.15 4.51
C LYS A 19 11.63 5.27 3.60
N LYS A 20 11.49 6.40 2.88
CA LYS A 20 10.56 6.59 1.74
C LYS A 20 10.99 5.71 0.55
N VAL A 21 11.05 4.40 0.77
CA VAL A 21 11.43 3.40 -0.22
C VAL A 21 10.23 3.15 -1.13
N ASP A 22 10.54 2.97 -2.40
CA ASP A 22 9.60 2.74 -3.47
C ASP A 22 9.01 1.32 -3.36
N PHE A 23 7.71 1.20 -3.07
CA PHE A 23 7.00 -0.08 -2.94
C PHE A 23 7.18 -1.01 -4.15
N GLN A 24 7.13 -0.46 -5.36
CA GLN A 24 7.30 -1.24 -6.59
C GLN A 24 8.72 -1.79 -6.71
N LYS A 25 9.74 -1.01 -6.31
CA LYS A 25 11.12 -1.51 -6.22
C LYS A 25 11.23 -2.65 -5.21
N LEU A 26 10.59 -2.54 -4.05
CA LEU A 26 10.65 -3.60 -3.04
C LEU A 26 10.06 -4.93 -3.56
N ILE A 27 8.93 -4.90 -4.26
CA ILE A 27 8.37 -6.12 -4.87
C ILE A 27 9.33 -6.69 -5.92
N GLY A 28 9.94 -5.84 -6.76
CA GLY A 28 10.87 -6.28 -7.79
C GLY A 28 12.16 -6.94 -7.27
N LEU A 29 12.49 -6.78 -5.99
CA LEU A 29 13.62 -7.46 -5.34
C LEU A 29 13.29 -8.88 -4.89
N ILE A 30 12.01 -9.27 -4.84
CA ILE A 30 11.59 -10.59 -4.37
C ILE A 30 11.77 -11.60 -5.51
N PRO A 31 12.49 -12.72 -5.27
CA PRO A 31 12.67 -13.76 -6.28
C PRO A 31 11.33 -14.27 -6.84
N GLY A 32 11.25 -14.37 -8.17
CA GLY A 32 10.05 -14.80 -8.89
C GLY A 32 9.09 -13.67 -9.26
N TYR A 33 9.26 -12.47 -8.69
CA TYR A 33 8.51 -11.29 -9.08
C TYR A 33 9.16 -10.49 -10.21
N GLU A 34 8.33 -9.91 -11.07
CA GLU A 34 8.73 -8.99 -12.12
C GLU A 34 7.73 -7.82 -12.16
N ILE A 35 8.25 -6.59 -12.21
CA ILE A 35 7.44 -5.37 -12.37
C ILE A 35 7.67 -4.82 -13.77
N LYS A 36 6.61 -4.71 -14.58
CA LYS A 36 6.70 -4.15 -15.94
C LYS A 36 5.44 -3.41 -16.35
N LYS A 37 5.58 -2.46 -17.27
CA LYS A 37 4.43 -1.82 -17.92
C LYS A 37 3.66 -2.85 -18.75
N ILE A 38 2.34 -2.71 -18.77
CA ILE A 38 1.48 -3.48 -19.67
C ILE A 38 0.98 -2.50 -20.72
N SER A 39 1.20 -2.82 -22.00
CA SER A 39 0.81 -1.94 -23.11
C SER A 39 -0.70 -1.64 -23.05
N GLY A 40 -1.06 -0.35 -23.18
CA GLY A 40 -2.45 0.11 -23.14
C GLY A 40 -3.13 0.03 -21.77
N LYS A 41 -2.39 -0.23 -20.69
CA LYS A 41 -2.94 -0.35 -19.33
C LYS A 41 -2.30 0.67 -18.39
N ALA A 42 -3.10 1.22 -17.49
CA ALA A 42 -2.63 2.13 -16.45
C ALA A 42 -1.72 1.43 -15.42
N GLY A 43 -0.74 2.18 -14.90
CA GLY A 43 0.17 1.70 -13.86
C GLY A 43 1.14 0.61 -14.31
N MET A 44 1.63 -0.17 -13.36
CA MET A 44 2.59 -1.26 -13.58
C MET A 44 1.94 -2.61 -13.29
N GLY A 45 2.22 -3.61 -14.11
CA GLY A 45 1.87 -5.00 -13.83
C GLY A 45 2.87 -5.62 -12.85
N VAL A 46 2.34 -6.37 -11.88
CA VAL A 46 3.09 -7.21 -10.96
C VAL A 46 2.91 -8.65 -11.38
N PHE A 47 4.00 -9.27 -11.82
CA PHE A 47 4.01 -10.64 -12.28
C PHE A 47 4.71 -11.52 -11.26
N PHE A 48 4.16 -12.70 -10.98
CA PHE A 48 4.83 -13.76 -10.24
C PHE A 48 4.93 -14.98 -11.16
N GLU A 49 6.14 -15.49 -11.39
CA GLU A 49 6.38 -16.62 -12.30
C GLU A 49 5.70 -16.43 -13.67
N ARG A 50 5.85 -15.22 -14.25
CA ARG A 50 5.27 -14.79 -15.53
C ARG A 50 3.74 -14.65 -15.55
N LYS A 51 3.03 -14.91 -14.46
CA LYS A 51 1.59 -14.68 -14.33
C LYS A 51 1.31 -13.33 -13.71
N LEU A 52 0.39 -12.56 -14.30
CA LEU A 52 -0.04 -11.28 -13.72
C LEU A 52 -0.85 -11.54 -12.45
N VAL A 53 -0.35 -11.08 -11.30
CA VAL A 53 -1.00 -11.30 -10.00
C VAL A 53 -1.59 -10.03 -9.41
N ALA A 54 -1.03 -8.87 -9.77
CA ALA A 54 -1.54 -7.58 -9.32
C ALA A 54 -1.19 -6.44 -10.28
N ARG A 55 -1.79 -5.26 -10.07
CA ARG A 55 -1.41 -4.00 -10.72
C ARG A 55 -1.08 -2.96 -9.65
N CYS A 56 0.04 -2.26 -9.82
CA CYS A 56 0.43 -1.15 -8.96
C CYS A 56 0.11 0.19 -9.63
N PHE A 57 -0.43 1.12 -8.87
CA PHE A 57 -0.77 2.47 -9.32
C PHE A 57 -0.17 3.50 -8.39
N ARG A 58 0.41 4.56 -8.96
CA ARG A 58 0.88 5.72 -8.20
C ARG A 58 0.18 6.97 -8.64
N LYS A 59 -0.26 7.78 -7.67
CA LYS A 59 -0.79 9.13 -7.93
C LYS A 59 -1.82 9.12 -9.07
N TYR A 60 -1.44 9.59 -10.26
CA TYR A 60 -2.31 9.72 -11.42
C TYR A 60 -2.62 8.40 -12.13
N ASP A 61 -1.79 7.36 -11.99
CA ASP A 61 -2.03 6.04 -12.58
C ASP A 61 -3.36 5.44 -12.10
N PHE A 62 -3.71 5.68 -10.83
CA PHE A 62 -4.97 5.19 -10.29
C PHE A 62 -6.18 5.81 -11.02
N TYR A 63 -6.08 7.09 -11.38
CA TYR A 63 -7.15 7.75 -12.12
C TYR A 63 -7.17 7.38 -13.60
N GLN A 64 -6.01 7.05 -14.18
CA GLN A 64 -5.96 6.43 -15.50
C GLN A 64 -6.64 5.06 -15.46
N PHE A 65 -6.43 4.27 -14.40
CA PHE A 65 -7.14 3.00 -14.19
C PHE A 65 -8.65 3.20 -14.07
N LEU A 66 -9.12 4.18 -13.29
CA LEU A 66 -10.55 4.49 -13.22
C LEU A 66 -11.11 4.87 -14.60
N SER A 67 -10.38 5.67 -15.39
CA SER A 67 -10.78 6.01 -16.76
C SER A 67 -10.79 4.79 -17.70
N GLU A 68 -9.78 3.92 -17.59
CA GLU A 68 -9.69 2.64 -18.32
C GLU A 68 -10.89 1.76 -18.01
N SER A 69 -11.33 1.73 -16.76
CA SER A 69 -12.49 1.00 -16.26
C SER A 69 -13.82 1.75 -16.43
N LYS A 70 -13.85 2.84 -17.20
CA LYS A 70 -15.06 3.66 -17.47
C LYS A 70 -15.72 4.27 -16.22
N VAL A 71 -14.96 4.47 -15.15
CA VAL A 71 -15.42 5.14 -13.92
C VAL A 71 -15.19 6.65 -14.01
N ASN A 72 -16.27 7.42 -13.99
CA ASN A 72 -16.21 8.88 -13.97
C ASN A 72 -16.10 9.43 -12.53
N TRP A 73 -14.87 9.46 -12.01
CA TRP A 73 -14.59 9.91 -10.64
C TRP A 73 -15.10 11.33 -10.32
N LYS A 74 -15.19 12.24 -11.31
CA LYS A 74 -15.64 13.62 -11.12
C LYS A 74 -17.11 13.71 -10.69
N LYS A 75 -17.91 12.70 -11.00
CA LYS A 75 -19.31 12.59 -10.54
C LYS A 75 -19.42 12.02 -9.12
N MET A 76 -18.34 11.47 -8.59
CA MET A 76 -18.33 10.72 -7.33
C MET A 76 -17.67 11.51 -6.20
N LEU A 77 -16.60 12.24 -6.50
CA LEU A 77 -15.82 13.01 -5.52
C LEU A 77 -15.74 14.48 -5.90
N SER A 78 -15.80 15.33 -4.88
CA SER A 78 -15.57 16.78 -5.01
C SER A 78 -14.09 17.15 -5.10
N LYS A 79 -13.19 16.30 -4.56
CA LYS A 79 -11.74 16.53 -4.58
C LYS A 79 -10.98 15.23 -4.84
N LYS A 80 -9.91 15.36 -5.62
CA LYS A 80 -9.01 14.25 -5.97
C LYS A 80 -8.18 13.80 -4.75
N LEU A 81 -8.07 12.49 -4.52
CA LEU A 81 -7.17 11.88 -3.55
C LEU A 81 -6.13 11.07 -4.28
N LEU A 82 -4.86 11.38 -4.10
CA LEU A 82 -3.77 10.65 -4.74
C LEU A 82 -3.18 9.65 -3.73
N PRO A 83 -3.18 8.34 -4.02
CA PRO A 83 -2.49 7.37 -3.18
C PRO A 83 -0.98 7.50 -3.40
N ASP A 84 -0.21 7.26 -2.34
CA ASP A 84 1.24 7.08 -2.44
C ASP A 84 1.53 5.85 -3.30
N ASP A 85 0.98 4.70 -2.88
CA ASP A 85 0.93 3.47 -3.65
C ASP A 85 -0.46 2.82 -3.52
N ALA A 86 -0.95 2.25 -4.61
CA ALA A 86 -2.14 1.41 -4.61
C ALA A 86 -1.84 0.08 -5.34
N LEU A 87 -2.29 -1.04 -4.79
CA LEU A 87 -2.08 -2.38 -5.33
C LEU A 87 -3.43 -3.06 -5.52
N LEU A 88 -3.83 -3.29 -6.76
CA LEU A 88 -4.99 -4.11 -7.09
C LEU A 88 -4.55 -5.57 -7.22
N VAL A 89 -4.91 -6.40 -6.23
CA VAL A 89 -4.62 -7.84 -6.23
C VAL A 89 -5.78 -8.55 -6.91
N ILE A 90 -5.50 -9.08 -8.10
CA ILE A 90 -6.53 -9.51 -9.06
C ILE A 90 -7.34 -10.67 -8.49
N ILE A 91 -6.68 -11.70 -7.95
CA ILE A 91 -7.35 -12.89 -7.42
C ILE A 91 -8.21 -12.63 -6.18
N ARG A 92 -7.97 -11.51 -5.47
CA ARG A 92 -8.72 -11.11 -4.28
C ARG A 92 -9.78 -10.05 -4.57
N GLU A 93 -9.83 -9.50 -5.78
CA GLU A 93 -10.70 -8.38 -6.13
C GLU A 93 -10.56 -7.22 -5.12
N THR A 94 -9.35 -7.02 -4.62
CA THR A 94 -9.07 -6.11 -3.51
C THR A 94 -8.04 -5.06 -3.92
N LEU A 95 -8.40 -3.80 -3.76
CA LEU A 95 -7.52 -2.65 -3.89
C LEU A 95 -6.93 -2.31 -2.52
N PHE A 96 -5.63 -2.53 -2.37
CA PHE A 96 -4.87 -2.07 -1.22
C PHE A 96 -4.40 -0.64 -1.46
N ILE A 97 -4.74 0.27 -0.55
CA ILE A 97 -4.16 1.62 -0.49
C ILE A 97 -3.06 1.59 0.57
N ILE A 98 -1.83 1.82 0.14
CA ILE A 98 -0.64 1.70 0.97
C ILE A 98 -0.06 3.10 1.16
N GLU A 99 -0.03 3.58 2.40
CA GLU A 99 0.57 4.87 2.73
C GLU A 99 1.71 4.72 3.74
N VAL A 100 2.91 5.13 3.31
CA VAL A 100 4.10 5.08 4.14
C VAL A 100 4.19 6.36 4.95
N LYS A 101 4.24 6.25 6.28
CA LYS A 101 4.47 7.36 7.20
C LYS A 101 5.78 7.15 7.92
N TYR A 102 6.73 8.03 7.61
CA TYR A 102 8.03 8.08 8.22
C TYR A 102 8.17 9.42 8.96
N GLN A 103 8.58 9.37 10.23
CA GLN A 103 8.69 10.55 11.10
C GLN A 103 9.91 10.40 12.01
N GLN A 104 10.59 11.51 12.30
CA GLN A 104 11.76 11.56 13.20
C GLN A 104 11.65 12.66 14.26
N VAL A 105 10.73 13.61 14.09
CA VAL A 105 10.44 14.71 15.00
C VAL A 105 8.92 14.91 15.08
N ALA A 106 8.42 15.51 16.16
CA ALA A 106 6.99 15.82 16.25
C ALA A 106 6.57 16.77 15.11
N GLY A 107 5.36 16.59 14.56
CA GLY A 107 4.88 17.47 13.50
C GLY A 107 3.54 17.06 12.91
N SER A 108 3.13 17.75 11.83
CA SER A 108 1.80 17.63 11.20
C SER A 108 1.42 16.25 10.64
N VAL A 109 2.28 15.23 10.76
CA VAL A 109 1.95 13.85 10.36
C VAL A 109 1.07 13.18 11.41
N ASP A 110 1.19 13.61 12.66
CA ASP A 110 0.60 12.96 13.83
C ASP A 110 -0.94 13.03 13.77
N GLU A 111 -1.50 14.19 13.38
CA GLU A 111 -2.95 14.35 13.16
C GLU A 111 -3.48 13.57 11.94
N LYS A 112 -2.62 13.32 10.93
CA LYS A 112 -3.06 12.76 9.65
C LYS A 112 -3.39 11.27 9.74
N LEU A 113 -2.89 10.56 10.76
CA LEU A 113 -3.20 9.15 10.99
C LEU A 113 -4.70 8.89 11.16
N GLN A 114 -5.43 9.87 11.70
CA GLN A 114 -6.89 9.80 11.90
C GLN A 114 -7.67 9.88 10.58
N THR A 115 -7.05 10.31 9.48
CA THR A 115 -7.76 10.51 8.19
C THR A 115 -7.96 9.24 7.37
N CYS A 116 -7.44 8.10 7.84
CA CYS A 116 -7.51 6.82 7.13
C CYS A 116 -8.95 6.40 6.80
N ASP A 117 -9.88 6.51 7.74
CA ASP A 117 -11.28 6.10 7.53
C ASP A 117 -11.93 6.89 6.40
N PHE A 118 -11.83 8.22 6.44
CA PHE A 118 -12.35 9.08 5.38
C PHE A 118 -11.76 8.71 4.03
N LYS A 119 -10.43 8.57 3.94
CA LYS A 119 -9.74 8.21 2.70
C LYS A 119 -10.19 6.84 2.19
N ARG A 120 -10.23 5.82 3.05
CA ARG A 120 -10.69 4.46 2.70
C ARG A 120 -12.09 4.50 2.12
N LYS A 121 -13.02 5.21 2.76
CA LYS A 121 -14.39 5.41 2.27
C LYS A 121 -14.43 6.09 0.90
N GLN A 122 -13.57 7.08 0.64
CA GLN A 122 -13.50 7.71 -0.69
C GLN A 122 -12.97 6.75 -1.76
N TYR A 123 -11.93 5.98 -1.46
CA TYR A 123 -11.43 4.97 -2.40
C TYR A 123 -12.46 3.87 -2.66
N LEU A 124 -13.14 3.40 -1.62
CA LEU A 124 -14.24 2.44 -1.74
C LEU A 124 -15.36 2.99 -2.64
N LYS A 125 -15.76 4.24 -2.43
CA LYS A 125 -16.72 4.91 -3.31
C LYS A 125 -16.25 4.91 -4.76
N LEU A 126 -14.98 5.23 -5.03
CA LEU A 126 -14.44 5.26 -6.40
C LEU A 126 -14.45 3.90 -7.09
N VAL A 127 -14.24 2.82 -6.37
CA VAL A 127 -14.15 1.47 -6.96
C VAL A 127 -15.39 0.62 -6.80
N SER A 128 -16.44 1.13 -6.12
CA SER A 128 -17.70 0.40 -5.96
C SER A 128 -18.37 0.00 -7.28
N PRO A 129 -18.31 0.77 -8.39
CA PRO A 129 -18.85 0.33 -9.68
C PRO A 129 -18.10 -0.86 -10.30
N LEU A 130 -16.91 -1.17 -9.77
CA LEU A 130 -16.08 -2.30 -10.17
C LEU A 130 -16.19 -3.47 -9.20
N GLU A 131 -17.05 -3.35 -8.18
CA GLU A 131 -17.29 -4.36 -7.13
C GLU A 131 -16.01 -4.74 -6.35
N LEU A 132 -15.01 -3.86 -6.34
CA LEU A 132 -13.75 -4.08 -5.65
C LEU A 132 -13.87 -3.79 -4.15
N LYS A 133 -13.19 -4.63 -3.35
CA LYS A 133 -12.94 -4.37 -1.93
C LYS A 133 -11.80 -3.36 -1.78
N VAL A 134 -11.79 -2.62 -0.67
CA VAL A 134 -10.71 -1.68 -0.36
C VAL A 134 -10.16 -1.95 1.03
N GLU A 135 -8.84 -2.19 1.06
CA GLU A 135 -8.06 -2.30 2.28
C GLU A 135 -7.12 -1.10 2.37
N TYR A 136 -7.13 -0.40 3.51
CA TYR A 136 -6.27 0.77 3.70
C TYR A 136 -5.23 0.45 4.78
N VAL A 137 -3.95 0.54 4.43
CA VAL A 137 -2.85 0.21 5.33
C VAL A 137 -1.81 1.31 5.41
N TYR A 138 -1.43 1.65 6.64
CA TYR A 138 -0.24 2.43 6.91
C TYR A 138 0.99 1.52 7.06
N VAL A 139 2.11 1.95 6.48
CA VAL A 139 3.42 1.46 6.88
C VAL A 139 4.07 2.54 7.74
N LEU A 140 4.18 2.28 9.04
CA LEU A 140 4.65 3.24 10.03
C LEU A 140 6.11 2.98 10.41
N SER A 141 6.91 4.04 10.55
CA SER A 141 8.23 3.93 11.19
C SER A 141 8.13 3.70 12.70
N ASP A 142 9.20 3.23 13.33
CA ASP A 142 9.27 2.99 14.79
C ASP A 142 8.94 4.22 15.64
N TRP A 143 9.05 5.43 15.10
CA TRP A 143 8.59 6.66 15.76
C TRP A 143 7.16 6.55 16.31
N PHE A 144 6.26 5.90 15.58
CA PHE A 144 4.86 5.78 15.97
C PHE A 144 4.61 4.68 17.02
N ARG A 145 5.66 4.03 17.54
CA ARG A 145 5.56 3.08 18.66
C ARG A 145 5.48 3.75 20.03
N LYS A 146 5.67 5.06 20.10
CA LYS A 146 5.58 5.79 21.37
C LYS A 146 4.18 5.62 21.99
N PRO A 147 4.07 5.56 23.34
CA PRO A 147 2.79 5.37 24.01
C PRO A 147 1.72 6.40 23.65
N GLU A 148 2.12 7.64 23.33
CA GLU A 148 1.23 8.73 22.93
C GLU A 148 0.42 8.43 21.65
N TYR A 149 0.85 7.48 20.81
CA TYR A 149 0.11 7.09 19.60
C TYR A 149 -0.90 5.96 19.83
N LYS A 150 -0.99 5.39 21.03
CA LYS A 150 -1.87 4.24 21.31
C LYS A 150 -3.31 4.48 20.85
N ASP A 151 -3.89 5.62 21.21
CA ASP A 151 -5.31 5.90 20.92
C ASP A 151 -5.58 6.01 19.41
N VAL A 152 -4.67 6.61 18.65
CA VAL A 152 -4.82 6.70 17.20
C VAL A 152 -4.57 5.37 16.50
N LEU A 153 -3.67 4.53 17.01
CA LEU A 153 -3.46 3.18 16.52
C LEU A 153 -4.68 2.28 16.78
N ASP A 154 -5.27 2.37 17.97
CA ASP A 154 -6.51 1.67 18.31
C ASP A 154 -7.67 2.15 17.43
N TYR A 155 -7.75 3.46 17.17
CA TYR A 155 -8.72 4.04 16.25
C TYR A 155 -8.56 3.51 14.82
N ILE A 156 -7.33 3.42 14.29
CA ILE A 156 -7.08 2.87 12.94
C ILE A 156 -7.69 1.46 12.81
N HIS A 157 -7.53 0.62 13.82
CA HIS A 157 -8.13 -0.71 13.83
C HIS A 157 -9.66 -0.69 13.92
N SER A 158 -10.23 0.18 14.76
CA SER A 158 -11.69 0.25 14.95
C SER A 158 -12.45 0.69 13.68
N VAL A 159 -11.78 1.37 12.76
CA VAL A 159 -12.37 1.86 11.49
C VAL A 159 -12.04 1.03 10.26
N ASN A 160 -11.65 -0.24 10.47
CA ASN A 160 -11.25 -1.19 9.41
C ASN A 160 -10.14 -0.63 8.51
N CYS A 161 -9.18 0.04 9.14
CA CYS A 161 -7.89 0.35 8.55
C CYS A 161 -6.81 -0.45 9.28
N HIS A 162 -5.64 -0.54 8.66
CA HIS A 162 -4.55 -1.36 9.16
C HIS A 162 -3.28 -0.54 9.27
N PHE A 163 -2.37 -0.98 10.13
CA PHE A 163 -1.01 -0.51 10.11
C PHE A 163 -0.05 -1.68 10.31
N LYS A 164 1.16 -1.52 9.79
CA LYS A 164 2.30 -2.37 10.06
C LYS A 164 3.53 -1.50 10.30
N PHE A 165 4.42 -1.95 11.17
CA PHE A 165 5.65 -1.21 11.47
C PHE A 165 6.78 -1.71 10.58
N ASN A 166 7.41 -0.77 9.87
CA ASN A 166 8.57 -0.94 9.00
C ASN A 166 8.40 -1.95 7.85
N GLU A 167 7.48 -2.90 7.90
CA GLU A 167 7.31 -3.92 6.87
C GLU A 167 5.86 -4.15 6.48
N LEU A 168 5.64 -4.61 5.26
CA LEU A 168 4.33 -5.08 4.80
C LEU A 168 4.44 -6.57 4.39
N PRO A 169 3.83 -7.50 5.15
CA PRO A 169 3.90 -8.92 4.81
C PRO A 169 3.22 -9.25 3.48
N MET A 170 3.88 -10.01 2.61
CA MET A 170 3.34 -10.38 1.30
C MET A 170 2.07 -11.22 1.39
N ALA A 171 2.00 -12.11 2.39
CA ALA A 171 0.83 -12.93 2.68
C ALA A 171 -0.40 -12.09 3.05
N TRP A 172 -0.18 -10.94 3.72
CA TRP A 172 -1.27 -10.01 4.07
C TRP A 172 -1.87 -9.38 2.82
N LEU A 173 -1.04 -9.00 1.85
CA LEU A 173 -1.46 -8.54 0.52
C LEU A 173 -2.10 -9.65 -0.33
N GLY A 174 -1.91 -10.93 0.01
CA GLY A 174 -2.39 -12.04 -0.81
C GLY A 174 -1.57 -12.32 -2.04
N LEU A 175 -0.31 -11.88 -2.02
CA LEU A 175 0.64 -12.11 -3.07
C LEU A 175 1.31 -13.50 -2.88
N PRO A 176 1.45 -14.30 -3.95
CA PRO A 176 1.99 -15.66 -3.84
C PRO A 176 3.47 -15.68 -3.40
N LEU A 177 3.82 -16.63 -2.54
CA LEU A 177 5.22 -16.87 -2.17
C LEU A 177 5.73 -18.11 -2.89
N LYS A 178 7.00 -18.10 -3.27
CA LYS A 178 7.66 -19.31 -3.78
C LYS A 178 7.61 -20.35 -2.67
N LYS A 179 7.01 -21.50 -2.95
CA LYS A 179 7.10 -22.66 -2.05
C LYS A 179 8.56 -23.13 -2.09
N ILE A 180 9.21 -23.09 -0.93
CA ILE A 180 10.53 -23.71 -0.71
C ILE A 180 10.33 -25.22 -0.63
#